data_AF-A0A930AAN0-F1
#
_entry.id   AF-A0A930AAN0-F1
#
_cell.length_a   1.000
_cell.length_b   1.000
_cell.length_c   1.000
_cell.angle_alpha   90.00
_cell.angle_beta   90.00
_cell.angle_gamma   90.00
#
_symmetry.space_group_name_H-M   'P 1'
#
loop_
_entity.id
_entity.type
_entity.pdbx_description
1 polymer ?
#
loop_
_entity_poly.entity_id
_entity_poly.type
_entity_poly.pdbx_seq_one_letter_code
_entity_poly.pdbx_strand_id
1 'polypeptide(L)'
;LTEEEKELYKIIFYRRTATTSMNNEAKTIKANVKKLEEVDTTNVPMLFFISNGDGTGYSKEEWRSFGVGYLANKQNSEYRFLDCSHYIHNIAYQQIYEESIKFINQLK
;
A
#
# COMPACT_ATOMS: atom_id res chain seq x y z
N LEU A 1 25.82 1.87 0.11
CA LEU A 1 26.22 0.51 -0.27
C LEU A 1 27.39 0.60 -1.22
N THR A 2 28.46 -0.12 -0.94
CA THR A 2 29.55 -0.38 -1.89
C THR A 2 29.01 -1.17 -3.09
N GLU A 3 29.76 -1.23 -4.20
CA GLU A 3 29.34 -2.02 -5.36
C GLU A 3 29.21 -3.51 -5.02
N GLU A 4 30.11 -4.04 -4.18
CA GLU A 4 30.03 -5.43 -3.69
C GLU A 4 28.76 -5.67 -2.87
N GLU A 5 28.40 -4.74 -1.98
CA GLU A 5 27.17 -4.83 -1.19
C GLU A 5 25.91 -4.76 -2.06
N LYS A 6 25.92 -3.95 -3.12
CA LYS A 6 24.81 -3.87 -4.08
C LYS A 6 24.66 -5.17 -4.86
N GLU A 7 25.77 -5.78 -5.29
CA GLU A 7 25.74 -7.02 -6.06
C GLU A 7 25.27 -8.20 -5.18
N LEU A 8 25.79 -8.30 -3.96
CA LEU A 8 25.33 -9.28 -2.98
C LEU A 8 23.84 -9.09 -2.67
N TYR A 9 23.38 -7.85 -2.51
CA TYR A 9 21.97 -7.54 -2.29
C TYR A 9 21.10 -8.03 -3.46
N LYS A 10 21.49 -7.78 -4.72
CA LYS A 10 20.77 -8.27 -5.90
C LYS A 10 20.66 -9.79 -5.91
N ILE A 11 21.75 -10.51 -5.64
CA ILE A 11 21.74 -11.98 -5.59
C ILE A 11 20.74 -12.48 -4.54
N ILE A 12 20.78 -11.90 -3.34
CA ILE A 12 19.84 -12.25 -2.27
C ILE A 12 18.40 -11.92 -2.67
N PHE A 13 18.18 -10.76 -3.28
CA PHE A 13 16.88 -10.33 -3.78
C PHE A 13 16.34 -11.35 -4.78
N TYR A 14 17.04 -11.64 -5.86
CA TYR A 14 16.57 -12.59 -6.89
C TYR A 14 16.34 -13.99 -6.33
N ARG A 15 17.19 -14.46 -5.41
CA ARG A 15 17.01 -15.76 -4.75
C ARG A 15 15.75 -15.80 -3.87
N ARG A 16 15.34 -14.67 -3.30
CA ARG A 16 14.22 -14.58 -2.34
C ARG A 16 12.94 -13.99 -2.93
N THR A 17 12.98 -13.45 -4.14
CA THR A 17 11.81 -12.98 -4.89
C THR A 17 11.17 -14.09 -5.72
N ALA A 18 9.93 -13.87 -6.17
CA ALA A 18 9.18 -14.82 -7.00
C ALA A 18 9.04 -16.22 -6.38
N THR A 19 8.95 -16.28 -5.05
CA THR A 19 8.64 -17.53 -4.33
C THR A 19 7.27 -18.05 -4.77
N THR A 20 7.02 -19.34 -4.54
CA THR A 20 5.70 -19.96 -4.83
C THR A 20 4.56 -19.16 -4.19
N SER A 21 4.73 -18.67 -2.96
CA SER A 21 3.73 -17.84 -2.28
C SER A 21 3.47 -16.52 -3.00
N MET A 22 4.51 -15.78 -3.37
CA MET A 22 4.36 -14.52 -4.11
C MET A 22 3.66 -14.74 -5.46
N ASN A 23 4.04 -15.80 -6.18
CA ASN A 23 3.42 -16.14 -7.47
C ASN A 23 1.95 -16.55 -7.30
N ASN A 24 1.63 -17.30 -6.25
CA ASN A 24 0.25 -17.70 -5.94
C ASN A 24 -0.61 -16.50 -5.55
N GLU A 25 -0.07 -15.57 -4.76
CA GLU A 25 -0.74 -14.32 -4.43
C GLU A 25 -1.07 -13.54 -5.70
N ALA A 26 -0.08 -13.30 -6.57
CA ALA A 26 -0.30 -12.60 -7.84
C ALA A 26 -1.37 -13.28 -8.73
N LYS A 27 -1.36 -14.62 -8.81
CA LYS A 27 -2.35 -15.38 -9.59
C LYS A 27 -3.78 -15.30 -9.01
N THR A 28 -3.93 -15.11 -7.71
CA THR A 28 -5.22 -15.16 -7.03
C THR A 28 -5.91 -13.80 -6.87
N ILE A 29 -5.21 -12.68 -7.13
CA ILE A 29 -5.76 -11.31 -7.01
C ILE A 29 -7.14 -11.18 -7.67
N LYS A 30 -7.28 -11.59 -8.94
CA LYS A 30 -8.55 -11.44 -9.68
C LYS A 30 -9.70 -12.25 -9.07
N ALA A 31 -9.41 -13.46 -8.59
CA ALA A 31 -10.43 -14.31 -7.96
C ALA A 31 -10.83 -13.76 -6.58
N ASN A 32 -9.88 -13.19 -5.83
CA ASN A 32 -10.15 -12.59 -4.53
C ASN A 32 -10.94 -11.28 -4.65
N VAL A 33 -10.67 -10.45 -5.66
CA VAL A 33 -11.45 -9.24 -5.93
C VAL A 33 -12.93 -9.57 -6.13
N LYS A 34 -13.25 -10.61 -6.92
CA LYS A 34 -14.65 -11.05 -7.11
C LYS A 34 -15.35 -11.47 -5.82
N LYS A 35 -14.62 -12.10 -4.90
CA LYS A 35 -15.17 -12.47 -3.58
C LYS A 35 -15.45 -11.24 -2.70
N LEU A 36 -14.69 -10.17 -2.89
CA LEU A 36 -14.88 -8.92 -2.14
C LEU A 36 -16.03 -8.07 -2.68
N GLU A 37 -16.47 -8.27 -3.93
CA GLU A 37 -17.61 -7.56 -4.51
C GLU A 37 -18.91 -7.79 -3.73
N GLU A 38 -19.05 -8.94 -3.08
CA GLU A 38 -20.22 -9.29 -2.26
C GLU A 38 -20.15 -8.72 -0.83
N VAL A 39 -19.01 -8.15 -0.42
CA VAL A 39 -18.80 -7.66 0.94
C VAL A 39 -19.07 -6.16 1.01
N ASP A 40 -20.15 -5.78 1.70
CA ASP A 40 -20.41 -4.37 1.97
C ASP A 40 -19.40 -3.81 2.99
N THR A 41 -18.64 -2.82 2.51
CA THR A 41 -17.62 -2.10 3.28
C THR A 41 -17.90 -0.60 3.34
N THR A 42 -19.12 -0.17 2.96
CA THR A 42 -19.49 1.25 2.82
C THR A 42 -19.33 2.03 4.12
N ASN A 43 -19.68 1.41 5.25
CA ASN A 43 -19.70 2.04 6.57
C ASN A 43 -18.44 1.75 7.41
N VAL A 44 -17.48 1.00 6.87
CA VAL A 44 -16.23 0.71 7.59
C VAL A 44 -15.35 1.96 7.56
N PRO A 45 -14.93 2.49 8.71
CA PRO A 45 -13.99 3.61 8.74
C PRO A 45 -12.64 3.22 8.14
N MET A 46 -12.12 4.02 7.22
CA MET A 46 -10.87 3.73 6.51
C MET A 46 -9.95 4.95 6.49
N LEU A 47 -8.71 4.78 6.93
CA LEU A 47 -7.64 5.75 6.74
C LEU A 47 -6.57 5.16 5.83
N PHE A 48 -6.38 5.73 4.63
CA PHE A 48 -5.33 5.31 3.70
C PHE A 48 -4.11 6.23 3.76
N PHE A 49 -2.92 5.64 3.78
CA PHE A 49 -1.66 6.33 3.56
C PHE A 49 -1.13 5.98 2.18
N ILE A 50 -1.06 6.96 1.27
CA ILE A 50 -0.79 6.72 -0.14
C ILE A 50 0.55 7.37 -0.51
N SER A 51 1.51 6.55 -0.93
CA SER A 51 2.85 6.96 -1.30
C SER A 51 2.88 7.83 -2.58
N ASN A 52 4.07 8.24 -3.00
CA ASN A 52 4.28 8.97 -4.24
C ASN A 52 4.33 8.07 -5.50
N GLY A 53 4.22 6.75 -5.34
CA GLY A 53 4.24 5.76 -6.42
C GLY A 53 5.63 5.27 -6.86
N ASP A 54 6.72 5.85 -6.35
CA ASP A 54 8.07 5.44 -6.74
C ASP A 54 8.33 3.97 -6.38
N GLY A 55 8.79 3.20 -7.36
CA GLY A 55 9.04 1.76 -7.26
C GLY A 55 7.85 0.86 -7.60
N THR A 56 6.68 1.43 -7.97
CA THR A 56 5.48 0.66 -8.31
C THR A 56 5.28 0.44 -9.81
N GLY A 57 5.97 1.21 -10.65
CA GLY A 57 5.81 1.19 -12.12
C GLY A 57 4.70 2.08 -12.67
N TYR A 58 3.98 2.82 -11.82
CA TYR A 58 2.97 3.81 -12.22
C TYR A 58 3.49 5.24 -12.04
N SER A 59 2.89 6.19 -12.76
CA SER A 59 3.07 7.62 -12.42
C SER A 59 2.49 7.93 -11.04
N LYS A 60 2.96 9.02 -10.44
CA LYS A 60 2.48 9.48 -9.12
C LYS A 60 0.96 9.70 -9.13
N GLU A 61 0.45 10.27 -10.21
CA GLU A 61 -0.95 10.60 -10.40
C GLU A 61 -1.81 9.33 -10.54
N GLU A 62 -1.40 8.39 -11.40
CA GLU A 62 -2.09 7.11 -11.55
C GLU A 62 -2.11 6.32 -10.24
N TRP A 63 -0.95 6.20 -9.59
CA TRP A 63 -0.84 5.48 -8.32
C TRP A 63 -1.76 6.05 -7.25
N ARG A 64 -1.78 7.37 -7.09
CA ARG A 64 -2.64 8.05 -6.12
C ARG A 64 -4.12 7.94 -6.47
N SER A 65 -4.45 7.90 -7.76
CA SER A 65 -5.84 7.78 -8.22
C SER A 65 -6.49 6.47 -7.79
N PHE A 66 -5.74 5.37 -7.69
CA PHE A 66 -6.29 4.07 -7.28
C PHE A 66 -6.81 4.10 -5.84
N GLY A 67 -6.01 4.64 -4.91
CA GLY A 67 -6.39 4.72 -3.50
C GLY A 67 -7.56 5.69 -3.28
N VAL A 68 -7.50 6.87 -3.91
CA VAL A 68 -8.59 7.86 -3.83
C VAL A 68 -9.88 7.33 -4.47
N GLY A 69 -9.79 6.70 -5.63
CA GLY A 69 -10.93 6.12 -6.35
C GLY A 69 -11.62 5.01 -5.55
N TYR A 70 -10.85 4.19 -4.82
CA TYR A 70 -11.43 3.18 -3.92
C TYR A 70 -12.24 3.80 -2.77
N LEU A 71 -11.74 4.88 -2.17
CA LEU A 71 -12.38 5.56 -1.05
C LEU A 71 -13.56 6.44 -1.45
N ALA A 72 -13.67 6.84 -2.72
CA ALA A 72 -14.72 7.74 -3.21
C ALA A 72 -16.16 7.29 -2.87
N ASN A 73 -16.38 5.98 -2.71
CA ASN A 73 -17.68 5.39 -2.37
C ASN A 73 -17.78 4.95 -0.89
N LYS A 74 -16.90 5.43 0.00
CA LYS A 74 -16.84 5.04 1.41
C LYS A 74 -17.22 6.21 2.31
N GLN A 75 -18.20 6.00 3.20
CA GLN A 75 -18.85 7.09 3.95
C GLN A 75 -17.94 7.72 5.02
N ASN A 76 -17.08 6.91 5.65
CA ASN A 76 -16.19 7.32 6.73
C ASN A 76 -14.72 7.12 6.33
N SER A 77 -14.34 7.66 5.18
CA SER A 77 -12.99 7.48 4.64
C SER A 77 -12.15 8.75 4.64
N GLU A 78 -10.88 8.58 4.97
CA GLU A 78 -9.86 9.60 4.90
C GLU A 78 -8.62 9.04 4.20
N TYR A 79 -7.82 9.93 3.63
CA TYR A 79 -6.49 9.57 3.14
C TYR A 79 -5.47 10.67 3.43
N ARG A 80 -4.21 10.28 3.43
CA ARG A 80 -3.04 11.16 3.49
C ARG A 80 -2.08 10.78 2.37
N PHE A 81 -1.68 11.76 1.58
CA PHE A 81 -0.56 11.58 0.67
C PHE A 81 0.75 11.70 1.44
N LEU A 82 1.65 10.76 1.17
CA LEU A 82 3.01 10.76 1.67
C LEU A 82 3.94 11.04 0.50
N ASP A 83 4.92 11.92 0.69
CA ASP A 83 5.95 12.20 -0.31
C ASP A 83 7.15 11.27 -0.11
N CYS A 84 6.89 9.97 -0.19
CA CYS A 84 7.90 8.93 -0.08
C CYS A 84 7.57 7.72 -0.97
N SER A 85 8.56 6.86 -1.21
CA SER A 85 8.44 5.65 -2.04
C SER A 85 7.54 4.57 -1.41
N HIS A 86 7.34 3.46 -2.14
CA HIS A 86 6.36 2.40 -1.81
C HIS A 86 6.44 1.82 -0.37
N TYR A 87 7.63 1.68 0.23
CA TYR A 87 7.78 1.15 1.59
C TYR A 87 7.53 2.21 2.67
N ILE A 88 6.33 2.79 2.68
CA ILE A 88 5.96 3.94 3.51
C ILE A 88 6.19 3.73 5.02
N HIS A 89 6.06 2.50 5.50
CA HIS A 89 6.25 2.13 6.91
C HIS A 89 7.71 2.20 7.34
N ASN A 90 8.67 2.18 6.42
CA ASN A 90 10.08 2.36 6.75
C ASN A 90 10.49 3.84 6.78
N ILE A 91 9.69 4.72 6.15
CA ILE A 91 10.07 6.12 5.89
C ILE A 91 9.22 7.08 6.73
N ALA A 92 7.91 6.91 6.69
CA ALA A 92 6.92 7.83 7.28
C ALA A 92 6.24 7.24 8.52
N TYR A 93 6.88 6.29 9.21
CA TYR A 93 6.29 5.57 10.36
C TYR A 93 5.73 6.50 11.43
N GLN A 94 6.42 7.62 11.72
CA GLN A 94 5.98 8.57 12.73
C GLN A 94 4.68 9.28 12.32
N GLN A 95 4.61 9.76 11.08
CA GLN A 95 3.39 10.38 10.54
C GLN A 95 2.23 9.38 10.50
N ILE A 96 2.50 8.13 10.09
CA ILE A 96 1.49 7.06 10.10
C ILE A 96 0.96 6.86 11.51
N TYR A 97 1.83 6.78 12.52
CA TYR A 97 1.45 6.63 13.91
C TYR A 97 0.56 7.78 14.40
N GLU A 98 1.01 9.03 14.23
CA GLU A 98 0.31 10.21 14.73
C GLU A 98 -1.09 10.36 14.11
N GLU A 99 -1.19 10.21 12.79
CA GLU A 99 -2.47 10.30 12.07
C GLU A 99 -3.39 9.13 12.40
N SER A 100 -2.86 7.92 12.59
CA SER A 100 -3.65 6.77 13.01
C SER A 100 -4.29 6.98 14.38
N ILE A 101 -3.52 7.51 15.36
CA ILE A 101 -4.05 7.81 16.70
C ILE A 101 -5.12 8.89 16.64
N LYS A 102 -4.92 9.95 15.84
CA LYS A 102 -5.93 11.00 15.64
C LYS A 102 -7.22 10.43 15.07
N PHE A 103 -7.13 9.65 14.00
CA PHE A 103 -8.27 9.02 13.34
C PHE A 103 -9.04 8.10 14.31
N ILE A 104 -8.34 7.20 15.00
CA ILE A 104 -8.97 6.28 15.97
C ILE A 104 -9.68 7.05 17.08
N ASN A 105 -9.13 8.16 17.56
CA ASN A 105 -9.76 8.96 18.61
C ASN A 105 -11.00 9.73 18.11
N GLN A 106 -11.12 10.02 16.82
CA GLN A 106 -12.31 10.63 16.21
C GLN A 106 -13.46 9.65 16.01
N LEU A 107 -13.18 8.33 16.00
CA LEU A 107 -14.20 7.28 15.89
C LEU A 107 -14.89 6.94 17.23
N LYS A 108 -14.44 7.55 18.32
CA LYS A 108 -14.98 7.34 19.67
C LYS A 108 -16.22 8.20 19.95
#